data_AF-A0A1Q9YBX6-F1
#
_entry.id   AF-A0A1Q9YBX6-F1
#
_cell.length_a   1.000
_cell.length_b   1.000
_cell.length_c   1.000
_cell.angle_alpha   90.00
_cell.angle_beta   90.00
_cell.angle_gamma   90.00
#
_symmetry.space_group_name_H-M   'P 1'
#
loop_
_entity.id
_entity.type
_entity.pdbx_description
1 polymer ?
#
loop_
_entity_poly.entity_id
_entity_poly.type
_entity_poly.pdbx_seq_one_letter_code
_entity_poly.pdbx_strand_id
1 'polypeptide(L)'
;MSKEQIDDLYQRTQKFIQKESQPANTLWQIKTKSGIIISAYKSGKVVFAGNDLDFLDEPDDEQFKVQKAEKMEKISSYPQAGSDEVGTGDFFGPIVVCAAVVPDEKTAEELRKLKVTDSKAMTDSRIKLIAPILEEMLPHSVLVTTNRKYNQIHEQTKNIKVIVSMLHNQAYLNLIKNGVKLPEQVIIDQFCSPATYFRYLSNVHVNDVVKNIHFETKAESKYPAVAAASVIARARFLKVMDDMSDKYGVTFNKGGGRQADQSGIEFLKKHSPEQLRDVAKIHFANMNKIGADDYKEGAPLSLFSTLKIENDENAQISTSHQTKTQSDLTSNQKSNHISLENIDNKEKAHQANAFNSSQKLDSDHDKSIGISSKTFNELSLKELYEILKARVDIFVVEQQCAYPEIDGIDYSAIHYQMLDSNGNLLAYLRIYPDSDKENTWHIGRVITTVRKQGFGQKLLHQAVEDLFNRHHADEIILEAQTYAIPFYQKEGFKVTSEPFDDAGIMHVNMSLKKGLRD
;
A
#
# COMPACT_ATOMS: atom_id res chain seq x y z
N MET A 1 14.21 -19.03 13.97
CA MET A 1 15.43 -19.71 14.43
C MET A 1 15.01 -20.83 15.38
N SER A 2 15.61 -22.02 15.25
CA SER A 2 15.44 -23.10 16.23
C SER A 2 16.01 -22.67 17.58
N LYS A 3 15.69 -23.40 18.65
CA LYS A 3 16.23 -23.11 19.99
C LYS A 3 17.77 -23.17 20.00
N GLU A 4 18.35 -24.18 19.36
CA GLU A 4 19.80 -24.32 19.17
C GLU A 4 20.42 -23.13 18.41
N GLN A 5 19.75 -22.63 17.36
CA GLN A 5 20.21 -21.46 16.62
C GLN A 5 20.14 -20.15 17.44
N ILE A 6 19.18 -20.05 18.36
CA ILE A 6 19.07 -18.92 19.28
C ILE A 6 20.15 -19.00 20.35
N ASP A 7 20.41 -20.19 20.88
CA ASP A 7 21.46 -20.40 21.88
C ASP A 7 22.85 -20.14 21.26
N ASP A 8 23.09 -20.58 20.03
CA ASP A 8 24.32 -20.27 19.28
C ASP A 8 24.47 -18.76 18.99
N LEU A 9 23.39 -18.08 18.60
CA LEU A 9 23.39 -16.63 18.42
C LEU A 9 23.71 -15.89 19.73
N TYR A 10 23.18 -16.37 20.85
CA TYR A 10 23.49 -15.83 22.16
C TYR A 10 24.98 -15.97 22.48
N GLN A 11 25.56 -17.16 22.28
CA GLN A 11 27.00 -17.39 22.50
C GLN A 11 27.88 -16.47 21.65
N ARG A 12 27.56 -16.31 20.35
CA ARG A 12 28.32 -15.44 19.44
C ARG A 12 28.23 -13.95 19.82
N THR A 13 27.12 -13.53 20.44
CA THR A 13 26.88 -12.14 20.80
C THR A 13 27.38 -11.77 22.20
N GLN A 14 27.73 -12.73 23.05
CA GLN A 14 28.23 -12.51 24.42
C GLN A 14 29.36 -11.47 24.51
N LYS A 15 30.32 -11.53 23.59
CA LYS A 15 31.48 -10.60 23.55
C LYS A 15 31.11 -9.13 23.30
N PHE A 16 29.89 -8.86 22.82
CA PHE A 16 29.40 -7.54 22.47
C PHE A 16 28.35 -7.00 23.44
N ILE A 17 27.89 -7.80 24.41
CA ILE A 17 26.83 -7.42 25.35
C ILE A 17 27.34 -6.29 26.25
N GLN A 18 26.60 -5.18 26.23
CA GLN A 18 26.74 -4.08 27.20
C GLN A 18 25.72 -4.22 28.33
N LYS A 19 24.50 -4.65 28.02
CA LYS A 19 23.42 -4.84 28.99
C LYS A 19 22.49 -5.97 28.55
N GLU A 20 22.12 -6.85 29.47
CA GLU A 20 21.14 -7.90 29.23
C GLU A 20 19.85 -7.64 30.02
N SER A 21 18.73 -8.05 29.44
CA SER A 21 17.39 -7.95 30.02
C SER A 21 16.50 -9.07 29.49
N GLN A 22 15.38 -9.33 30.14
CA GLN A 22 14.44 -10.37 29.69
C GLN A 22 12.99 -9.86 29.72
N PRO A 23 12.58 -9.04 28.74
CA PRO A 23 11.19 -8.60 28.59
C PRO A 23 10.20 -9.76 28.38
N ALA A 24 8.91 -9.51 28.58
CA ALA A 24 7.86 -10.51 28.41
C ALA A 24 7.93 -11.19 27.02
N ASN A 25 7.78 -12.51 27.01
CA ASN A 25 7.85 -13.40 25.83
C ASN A 25 9.22 -13.48 25.13
N THR A 26 10.27 -12.88 25.68
CA THR A 26 11.65 -13.07 25.22
C THR A 26 12.31 -14.27 25.93
N LEU A 27 13.23 -14.94 25.23
CA LEU A 27 14.23 -15.80 25.83
C LEU A 27 15.32 -14.94 26.47
N TRP A 28 15.80 -13.94 25.74
CA TRP A 28 16.76 -12.93 26.21
C TRP A 28 16.68 -11.70 25.30
N GLN A 29 17.05 -10.54 25.84
CA GLN A 29 17.27 -9.31 25.10
C GLN A 29 18.62 -8.71 25.52
N ILE A 30 19.49 -8.48 24.56
CA ILE A 30 20.80 -7.89 24.78
C ILE A 30 20.89 -6.54 24.09
N LYS A 31 21.56 -5.59 24.73
CA LYS A 31 21.97 -4.32 24.15
C LYS A 31 23.48 -4.36 23.96
N THR A 32 23.94 -4.13 22.74
CA THR A 32 25.38 -4.09 22.42
C THR A 32 25.98 -2.73 22.75
N LYS A 33 27.32 -2.65 22.83
CA LYS A 33 28.05 -1.39 23.02
C LYS A 33 27.80 -0.36 21.89
N SER A 34 27.46 -0.83 20.68
CA SER A 34 27.10 0.00 19.52
C SER A 34 25.64 0.51 19.56
N GLY A 35 24.87 0.15 20.59
CA GLY A 35 23.49 0.64 20.77
C GLY A 35 22.41 -0.22 20.11
N ILE A 36 22.77 -1.35 19.49
CA ILE A 36 21.84 -2.31 18.89
C ILE A 36 21.18 -3.15 19.98
N ILE A 37 19.87 -3.35 19.88
CA ILE A 37 19.07 -4.21 20.76
C ILE A 37 18.71 -5.48 20.00
N ILE A 38 19.15 -6.64 20.49
CA ILE A 38 18.83 -7.95 19.94
C ILE A 38 17.88 -8.65 20.89
N SER A 39 16.70 -9.02 20.42
CA SER A 39 15.64 -9.65 21.23
C SER A 39 15.28 -11.00 20.65
N ALA A 40 15.62 -12.08 21.35
CA ALA A 40 15.21 -13.43 20.99
C ALA A 40 13.91 -13.80 21.72
N TYR A 41 12.94 -14.35 21.01
CA TYR A 41 11.63 -14.71 21.53
C TYR A 41 11.46 -16.22 21.67
N LYS A 42 10.62 -16.63 22.64
CA LYS A 42 10.28 -18.05 22.87
C LYS A 42 9.63 -18.72 21.65
N SER A 43 9.08 -17.93 20.72
CA SER A 43 8.50 -18.37 19.45
C SER A 43 9.54 -18.72 18.36
N GLY A 44 10.82 -18.49 18.61
CA GLY A 44 11.88 -18.67 17.61
C GLY A 44 12.17 -17.42 16.76
N LYS A 45 11.45 -16.31 16.97
CA LYS A 45 11.70 -15.03 16.30
C LYS A 45 12.87 -14.31 16.99
N VAL A 46 13.78 -13.71 16.21
CA VAL A 46 14.83 -12.83 16.74
C VAL A 46 14.72 -11.48 16.04
N VAL A 47 14.76 -10.39 16.79
CA VAL A 47 14.63 -9.01 16.30
C VAL A 47 15.90 -8.24 16.62
N PHE A 48 16.45 -7.54 15.63
CA PHE A 48 17.57 -6.61 15.78
C PHE A 48 17.02 -5.18 15.59
N ALA A 49 17.27 -4.28 16.53
CA ALA A 49 16.78 -2.91 16.51
C ALA A 49 17.91 -1.92 16.82
N GLY A 50 18.18 -0.97 15.93
CA GLY A 50 19.22 0.05 16.06
C GLY A 50 19.42 0.82 14.75
N ASN A 51 20.03 2.01 14.83
CA ASN A 51 20.22 2.91 13.67
C ASN A 51 21.43 2.55 12.79
N ASP A 52 22.24 1.58 13.21
CA ASP A 52 23.37 1.04 12.45
C ASP A 52 23.22 -0.49 12.42
N LEU A 53 22.67 -1.04 11.33
CA LEU A 53 22.57 -2.49 11.11
C LEU A 53 23.75 -3.04 10.31
N ASP A 54 24.76 -2.22 10.02
CA ASP A 54 26.00 -2.58 9.30
C ASP A 54 26.85 -3.64 10.03
N PHE A 55 26.53 -3.98 11.28
CA PHE A 55 27.12 -5.11 12.01
C PHE A 55 26.62 -6.49 11.52
N LEU A 56 25.51 -6.56 10.78
CA LEU A 56 25.08 -7.82 10.14
C LEU A 56 25.96 -8.20 8.94
N ASP A 57 26.80 -7.28 8.46
CA ASP A 57 27.73 -7.48 7.35
C ASP A 57 29.16 -7.84 7.87
N GLU A 58 29.28 -9.09 8.34
CA GLU A 58 30.47 -9.97 8.51
C GLU A 58 31.70 -9.48 9.35
N PRO A 59 32.44 -10.42 10.00
CA PRO A 59 33.50 -11.15 9.30
C PRO A 59 33.52 -12.68 9.56
N ASP A 60 33.90 -13.40 8.50
CA ASP A 60 34.53 -14.72 8.43
C ASP A 60 33.94 -15.87 9.25
N ASP A 61 33.02 -16.61 8.64
CA ASP A 61 32.81 -18.03 8.97
C ASP A 61 32.69 -18.84 7.66
N GLU A 62 33.84 -19.23 7.11
CA GLU A 62 33.98 -20.01 5.86
C GLU A 62 33.19 -21.34 5.88
N GLN A 63 32.74 -21.82 7.03
CA GLN A 63 31.99 -23.07 7.14
C GLN A 63 30.47 -22.92 6.94
N PHE A 64 29.91 -21.73 7.17
CA PHE A 64 28.46 -21.50 7.01
C PHE A 64 28.04 -21.13 5.58
N LYS A 65 28.99 -20.71 4.72
CA LYS A 65 28.74 -20.46 3.29
C LYS A 65 28.52 -21.77 2.51
N VAL A 66 29.12 -22.88 2.92
CA VAL A 66 29.03 -24.16 2.19
C VAL A 66 27.60 -24.73 2.19
N GLN A 67 26.87 -24.69 3.32
CA GLN A 67 25.55 -25.35 3.39
C GLN A 67 24.36 -24.50 2.90
N LYS A 68 24.52 -23.17 2.80
CA LYS A 68 23.46 -22.27 2.30
C LYS A 68 23.64 -21.89 0.83
N ALA A 69 24.88 -21.92 0.31
CA ALA A 69 25.14 -21.86 -1.12
C ALA A 69 24.56 -23.09 -1.84
N GLU A 70 24.69 -24.29 -1.27
CA GLU A 70 24.24 -25.54 -1.90
C GLU A 70 22.72 -25.66 -2.14
N LYS A 71 21.87 -24.78 -1.58
CA LYS A 71 20.42 -24.80 -1.81
C LYS A 71 19.85 -23.64 -2.63
N MET A 72 20.64 -22.57 -2.86
CA MET A 72 20.35 -21.53 -3.86
C MET A 72 21.10 -21.77 -5.19
N GLU A 73 22.13 -22.62 -5.19
CA GLU A 73 22.80 -23.10 -6.40
C GLU A 73 21.94 -24.14 -7.14
N LYS A 74 21.04 -23.69 -8.04
CA LYS A 74 20.70 -24.36 -9.32
C LYS A 74 19.58 -23.71 -10.16
N ILE A 75 19.35 -22.39 -10.11
CA ILE A 75 18.31 -21.77 -10.99
C ILE A 75 18.87 -20.80 -12.03
N SER A 76 20.01 -20.14 -11.82
CA SER A 76 20.51 -19.14 -12.78
C SER A 76 21.57 -19.73 -13.72
N SER A 77 21.15 -20.31 -14.85
CA SER A 77 22.05 -20.38 -16.00
C SER A 77 22.10 -19.00 -16.65
N TYR A 78 23.31 -18.54 -16.95
CA TYR A 78 23.58 -17.34 -17.74
C TYR A 78 24.08 -17.77 -19.12
N PRO A 79 23.89 -16.95 -20.17
CA PRO A 79 23.26 -15.63 -20.18
C PRO A 79 21.75 -15.63 -19.92
N GLN A 80 21.20 -14.51 -19.43
CA GLN A 80 19.77 -14.30 -19.16
C GLN A 80 19.24 -13.06 -19.87
N ALA A 81 18.06 -13.13 -20.46
CA ALA A 81 17.34 -11.98 -20.97
C ALA A 81 16.02 -11.84 -20.20
N GLY A 82 15.69 -10.63 -19.77
CA GLY A 82 14.51 -10.36 -18.96
C GLY A 82 13.80 -9.11 -19.43
N SER A 83 12.48 -9.05 -19.28
CA SER A 83 11.69 -7.86 -19.63
C SER A 83 10.60 -7.57 -18.62
N ASP A 84 10.32 -6.29 -18.43
CA ASP A 84 9.30 -5.77 -17.52
C ASP A 84 8.68 -4.49 -18.08
N GLU A 85 7.51 -4.11 -17.56
CA GLU A 85 6.76 -2.93 -17.95
C GLU A 85 6.42 -1.97 -16.80
N VAL A 86 6.18 -0.71 -17.17
CA VAL A 86 5.68 0.32 -16.25
C VAL A 86 4.68 1.22 -16.98
N GLY A 87 3.81 1.88 -16.23
CA GLY A 87 2.87 2.85 -16.78
C GLY A 87 1.50 2.26 -17.13
N THR A 88 1.27 0.97 -16.91
CA THR A 88 -0.01 0.31 -17.26
C THR A 88 -1.18 0.79 -16.39
N GLY A 89 -0.92 1.07 -15.11
CA GLY A 89 -1.90 1.57 -14.14
C GLY A 89 -1.93 3.09 -13.96
N ASP A 90 -1.09 3.83 -14.70
CA ASP A 90 -0.99 5.28 -14.60
C ASP A 90 -1.94 5.97 -15.58
N PHE A 91 -2.78 6.88 -15.10
CA PHE A 91 -3.69 7.64 -15.96
C PHE A 91 -2.92 8.54 -16.93
N PHE A 92 -1.90 9.23 -16.43
CA PHE A 92 -0.97 10.02 -17.24
C PHE A 92 0.27 9.23 -17.63
N GLY A 93 0.89 9.66 -18.73
CA GLY A 93 2.18 9.15 -19.17
C GLY A 93 2.10 7.88 -20.00
N PRO A 94 3.25 7.46 -20.56
CA PRO A 94 3.33 6.38 -21.53
C PRO A 94 3.16 5.01 -20.87
N ILE A 95 3.13 3.96 -21.70
CA ILE A 95 3.56 2.63 -21.27
C ILE A 95 5.00 2.44 -21.74
N VAL A 96 5.87 2.03 -20.83
CA VAL A 96 7.27 1.73 -21.14
C VAL A 96 7.53 0.26 -20.88
N VAL A 97 8.14 -0.40 -21.86
CA VAL A 97 8.63 -1.78 -21.73
C VAL A 97 10.13 -1.77 -21.99
N CYS A 98 10.87 -2.48 -21.14
CA CYS A 98 12.29 -2.71 -21.35
C CYS A 98 12.56 -4.21 -21.43
N ALA A 99 13.48 -4.62 -22.31
CA ALA A 99 14.14 -5.91 -22.25
C ALA A 99 15.64 -5.67 -22.05
N ALA A 100 16.28 -6.40 -21.14
CA ALA A 100 17.70 -6.30 -20.84
C ALA A 100 18.34 -7.69 -20.81
N VAL A 101 19.64 -7.76 -21.13
CA VAL A 101 20.42 -9.00 -21.13
C VAL A 101 21.54 -8.91 -20.11
N VAL A 102 21.61 -9.90 -19.21
CA VAL A 102 22.69 -10.10 -18.26
C VAL A 102 23.56 -11.26 -18.77
N PRO A 103 24.81 -11.00 -19.19
CA PRO A 103 25.61 -11.97 -19.93
C PRO A 103 26.18 -13.09 -19.04
N ASP A 104 26.53 -12.77 -17.80
CA ASP A 104 27.26 -13.66 -16.90
C ASP A 104 26.96 -13.37 -15.41
N GLU A 105 27.38 -14.30 -14.55
CA GLU A 105 27.23 -14.19 -13.10
C GLU A 105 27.97 -12.97 -12.52
N LYS A 106 29.12 -12.59 -13.08
CA LYS A 106 29.89 -11.43 -12.61
C LYS A 106 29.07 -10.14 -12.77
N THR A 107 28.43 -9.97 -13.92
CA THR A 107 27.54 -8.83 -14.17
C THR A 107 26.36 -8.88 -13.21
N ALA A 108 25.78 -10.07 -12.96
CA ALA A 108 24.71 -10.22 -11.99
C ALA A 108 25.14 -9.84 -10.56
N GLU A 109 26.36 -10.18 -10.13
CA GLU A 109 26.91 -9.75 -8.85
C GLU A 109 27.08 -8.22 -8.78
N GLU A 110 27.51 -7.57 -9.86
CA GLU A 110 27.57 -6.10 -9.92
C GLU A 110 26.17 -5.48 -9.76
N LEU A 111 25.14 -6.05 -10.39
CA LEU A 111 23.75 -5.63 -10.18
C LEU A 111 23.30 -5.80 -8.72
N ARG A 112 23.67 -6.91 -8.07
CA ARG A 112 23.38 -7.14 -6.64
C ARG A 112 24.10 -6.12 -5.75
N LYS A 113 25.35 -5.77 -6.04
CA LYS A 113 26.11 -4.72 -5.33
C LYS A 113 25.46 -3.36 -5.46
N LEU A 114 24.93 -3.04 -6.65
CA LEU A 114 24.13 -1.84 -6.90
C LEU A 114 22.75 -1.88 -6.23
N LYS A 115 22.37 -3.01 -5.62
CA LYS A 115 21.04 -3.29 -5.04
C LYS A 115 19.93 -3.03 -6.06
N VAL A 116 20.13 -3.53 -7.28
CA VAL A 116 19.10 -3.56 -8.32
C VAL A 116 18.09 -4.63 -7.92
N THR A 117 16.95 -4.19 -7.42
CA THR A 117 15.83 -5.04 -6.98
C THR A 117 14.55 -4.61 -7.72
N ASP A 118 13.39 -5.12 -7.30
CA ASP A 118 12.09 -4.59 -7.74
C ASP A 118 12.10 -3.05 -7.67
N SER A 119 11.84 -2.42 -8.83
CA SER A 119 11.84 -0.97 -8.95
C SER A 119 10.80 -0.32 -8.03
N LYS A 120 9.74 -1.05 -7.63
CA LYS A 120 8.74 -0.61 -6.65
C LYS A 120 9.29 -0.41 -5.25
N ALA A 121 10.32 -1.17 -4.86
CA ALA A 121 11.00 -1.02 -3.58
C ALA A 121 12.06 0.10 -3.59
N MET A 122 12.33 0.72 -4.75
CA MET A 122 13.35 1.75 -4.93
C MET A 122 12.74 3.15 -4.98
N THR A 123 13.46 4.14 -4.45
CA THR A 123 13.08 5.55 -4.58
C THR A 123 13.36 6.06 -5.99
N ASP A 124 12.56 7.01 -6.47
CA ASP A 124 12.72 7.59 -7.81
C ASP A 124 14.12 8.22 -8.00
N SER A 125 14.69 8.84 -6.96
CA SER A 125 16.07 9.38 -6.99
C SER A 125 17.12 8.30 -7.21
N ARG A 126 16.96 7.13 -6.57
CA ARG A 126 17.88 5.99 -6.73
C ARG A 126 17.76 5.40 -8.14
N ILE A 127 16.54 5.31 -8.67
CA ILE A 127 16.28 4.84 -10.04
C ILE A 127 16.96 5.76 -11.07
N LYS A 128 16.78 7.08 -10.94
CA LYS A 128 17.42 8.07 -11.84
C LYS A 128 18.96 8.01 -11.78
N LEU A 129 19.54 7.64 -10.64
CA LEU A 129 20.99 7.49 -10.47
C LEU A 129 21.52 6.18 -11.08
N ILE A 130 20.82 5.06 -10.88
CA ILE A 130 21.31 3.74 -11.27
C ILE A 130 21.03 3.41 -12.74
N ALA A 131 19.89 3.86 -13.29
CA ALA A 131 19.50 3.48 -14.64
C ALA A 131 20.53 3.83 -15.73
N PRO A 132 21.19 5.01 -15.74
CA PRO A 132 22.25 5.30 -16.73
C PRO A 132 23.41 4.30 -16.67
N ILE A 133 23.78 3.85 -15.46
CA ILE A 133 24.83 2.84 -15.25
C ILE A 133 24.37 1.51 -15.87
N LEU A 134 23.11 1.12 -15.68
CA LEU A 134 22.56 -0.12 -16.25
C LEU A 134 22.45 -0.05 -17.78
N GLU A 135 22.05 1.10 -18.33
CA GLU A 135 21.96 1.32 -19.78
C GLU A 135 23.35 1.23 -20.44
N GLU A 136 24.41 1.65 -19.75
CA GLU A 136 25.80 1.51 -20.24
C GLU A 136 26.33 0.08 -20.09
N MET A 137 26.01 -0.60 -18.98
CA MET A 137 26.53 -1.94 -18.67
C MET A 137 25.86 -3.07 -19.45
N LEU A 138 24.57 -2.93 -19.80
CA LEU A 138 23.75 -4.04 -20.30
C LEU A 138 23.24 -3.79 -21.71
N PRO A 139 23.29 -4.80 -22.61
CA PRO A 139 22.49 -4.78 -23.83
C PRO A 139 21.00 -4.70 -23.45
N HIS A 140 20.32 -3.67 -23.93
CA HIS A 140 18.93 -3.42 -23.60
C HIS A 140 18.15 -2.84 -24.79
N SER A 141 16.82 -2.96 -24.74
CA SER A 141 15.89 -2.32 -25.66
C SER A 141 14.74 -1.73 -24.85
N VAL A 142 14.54 -0.42 -24.98
CA VAL A 142 13.44 0.30 -24.33
C VAL A 142 12.45 0.78 -25.38
N LEU A 143 11.19 0.48 -25.17
CA LEU A 143 10.07 0.94 -25.99
C LEU A 143 9.18 1.85 -25.16
N VAL A 144 8.96 3.06 -25.67
CA VAL A 144 8.06 4.05 -25.05
C VAL A 144 6.84 4.22 -25.95
N THR A 145 5.69 3.78 -25.47
CA THR A 145 4.40 4.00 -26.16
C THR A 145 3.77 5.26 -25.62
N THR A 146 3.84 6.34 -26.41
CA THR A 146 3.21 7.62 -26.09
C THR A 146 1.72 7.48 -25.90
N ASN A 147 1.09 8.37 -25.12
CA ASN A 147 -0.35 8.34 -24.88
C ASN A 147 -1.16 8.38 -26.19
N ARG A 148 -0.74 9.19 -27.17
CA ARG A 148 -1.42 9.24 -28.47
C ARG A 148 -1.41 7.89 -29.17
N LYS A 149 -0.25 7.22 -29.24
CA LYS A 149 -0.14 5.89 -29.87
C LYS A 149 -0.89 4.82 -29.06
N TYR A 150 -0.80 4.90 -27.73
CA TYR A 150 -1.52 4.03 -26.82
C TYR A 150 -3.03 4.12 -27.06
N ASN A 151 -3.58 5.33 -27.08
CA ASN A 151 -5.02 5.57 -27.27
C ASN A 151 -5.49 5.04 -28.62
N GLN A 152 -4.73 5.25 -29.70
CA GLN A 152 -5.02 4.71 -31.03
C GLN A 152 -5.11 3.18 -31.05
N ILE A 153 -4.14 2.49 -30.44
CA ILE A 153 -4.12 1.02 -30.42
C ILE A 153 -5.22 0.50 -29.47
N HIS A 154 -5.36 1.11 -28.30
CA HIS A 154 -6.36 0.71 -27.31
C HIS A 154 -7.78 0.88 -27.84
N GLU A 155 -8.04 1.88 -28.69
CA GLU A 155 -9.36 2.05 -29.30
C GLU A 155 -9.75 0.84 -30.17
N GLN A 156 -8.78 0.22 -30.84
CA GLN A 156 -8.97 -0.96 -31.68
C GLN A 156 -9.01 -2.26 -30.86
N THR A 157 -8.11 -2.41 -29.88
CA THR A 157 -7.98 -3.67 -29.14
C THR A 157 -8.90 -3.75 -27.92
N LYS A 158 -9.27 -2.60 -27.35
CA LYS A 158 -9.97 -2.44 -26.06
C LYS A 158 -9.33 -3.24 -24.91
N ASN A 159 -8.06 -3.59 -25.04
CA ASN A 159 -7.36 -4.45 -24.10
C ASN A 159 -5.88 -4.06 -24.01
N ILE A 160 -5.52 -3.51 -22.85
CA ILE A 160 -4.15 -3.10 -22.53
C ILE A 160 -3.14 -4.26 -22.62
N LYS A 161 -3.54 -5.48 -22.24
CA LYS A 161 -2.64 -6.64 -22.23
C LYS A 161 -2.19 -7.04 -23.63
N VAL A 162 -2.99 -6.76 -24.66
CA VAL A 162 -2.58 -6.93 -26.06
C VAL A 162 -1.42 -5.99 -26.40
N ILE A 163 -1.51 -4.73 -25.98
CA ILE A 163 -0.47 -3.72 -26.22
C ILE A 163 0.82 -4.12 -25.50
N VAL A 164 0.73 -4.49 -24.23
CA VAL A 164 1.90 -4.93 -23.44
C VAL A 164 2.53 -6.17 -24.07
N SER A 165 1.75 -7.19 -24.45
CA SER A 165 2.29 -8.36 -25.18
C SER A 165 3.06 -8.00 -26.45
N MET A 166 2.51 -7.09 -27.27
CA MET A 166 3.21 -6.61 -28.48
C MET A 166 4.52 -5.93 -28.14
N LEU A 167 4.55 -5.09 -27.10
CA LEU A 167 5.75 -4.36 -26.68
C LEU A 167 6.83 -5.28 -26.12
N HIS A 168 6.49 -6.28 -25.29
CA HIS A 168 7.47 -7.26 -24.80
C HIS A 168 8.09 -8.04 -25.95
N ASN A 169 7.28 -8.55 -26.88
CA ASN A 169 7.79 -9.23 -28.06
C ASN A 169 8.70 -8.32 -28.89
N GLN A 170 8.27 -7.09 -29.15
CA GLN A 170 9.06 -6.14 -29.92
C GLN A 170 10.37 -5.73 -29.22
N ALA A 171 10.40 -5.65 -27.89
CA ALA A 171 11.61 -5.33 -27.14
C ALA A 171 12.68 -6.42 -27.34
N TYR A 172 12.28 -7.69 -27.33
CA TYR A 172 13.18 -8.80 -27.65
C TYR A 172 13.62 -8.83 -29.12
N LEU A 173 12.71 -8.56 -30.06
CA LEU A 173 13.08 -8.45 -31.48
C LEU A 173 14.06 -7.31 -31.74
N ASN A 174 13.93 -6.19 -31.05
CA ASN A 174 14.87 -5.08 -31.17
C ASN A 174 16.27 -5.45 -30.68
N LEU A 175 16.37 -6.23 -29.59
CA LEU A 175 17.65 -6.79 -29.15
C LEU A 175 18.28 -7.66 -30.25
N ILE A 176 17.49 -8.57 -30.85
CA ILE A 176 17.94 -9.42 -31.97
C ILE A 176 18.41 -8.57 -33.15
N LYS A 177 17.61 -7.56 -33.54
CA LYS A 177 17.91 -6.66 -34.65
C LYS A 177 19.19 -5.85 -34.41
N ASN A 178 19.50 -5.53 -33.16
CA ASN A 178 20.72 -4.82 -32.76
C ASN A 178 21.93 -5.76 -32.59
N GLY A 179 21.84 -7.01 -33.04
CA GLY A 179 22.94 -7.97 -33.04
C GLY A 179 23.09 -8.76 -31.74
N VAL A 180 22.14 -8.65 -30.80
CA VAL A 180 22.16 -9.43 -29.55
C VAL A 180 21.55 -10.80 -29.80
N LYS A 181 22.33 -11.86 -29.59
CA LYS A 181 21.79 -13.23 -29.60
C LYS A 181 21.04 -13.48 -28.29
N LEU A 182 19.74 -13.72 -28.36
CA LEU A 182 18.98 -14.05 -27.15
C LEU A 182 19.46 -15.39 -26.54
N PRO A 183 19.60 -15.45 -25.22
CA PRO A 183 19.96 -16.67 -24.50
C PRO A 183 18.83 -17.70 -24.51
N GLU A 184 19.11 -18.90 -24.00
CA GLU A 184 18.07 -19.91 -23.75
C GLU A 184 17.10 -19.46 -22.64
N GLN A 185 17.59 -18.72 -21.64
CA GLN A 185 16.78 -18.13 -20.59
C GLN A 185 16.26 -16.74 -20.98
N VAL A 186 15.08 -16.70 -21.60
CA VAL A 186 14.33 -15.46 -21.85
C VAL A 186 13.14 -15.41 -20.90
N ILE A 187 13.02 -14.39 -20.05
CA ILE A 187 12.05 -14.32 -18.97
C ILE A 187 11.14 -13.09 -19.09
N ILE A 188 9.83 -13.26 -18.89
CA ILE A 188 8.85 -12.18 -18.74
C ILE A 188 8.26 -12.23 -17.33
N ASP A 189 8.10 -11.06 -16.67
CA ASP A 189 7.22 -10.97 -15.49
C ASP A 189 5.77 -11.19 -15.88
N GLN A 190 5.15 -12.21 -15.30
CA GLN A 190 3.93 -12.79 -15.83
C GLN A 190 2.68 -11.94 -15.52
N PHE A 191 2.22 -11.18 -16.51
CA PHE A 191 0.95 -10.42 -16.45
C PHE A 191 -0.28 -11.14 -17.07
N CYS A 192 -0.05 -12.25 -17.78
CA CYS A 192 -1.09 -13.14 -18.31
C CYS A 192 -0.56 -14.57 -18.51
N SER A 193 -1.44 -15.54 -18.80
CA SER A 193 -0.98 -16.91 -19.08
C SER A 193 -0.22 -16.99 -20.41
N PRO A 194 0.78 -17.89 -20.54
CA PRO A 194 1.56 -18.03 -21.78
C PRO A 194 0.68 -18.24 -23.03
N ALA A 195 -0.34 -19.08 -22.93
CA ALA A 195 -1.30 -19.31 -24.01
C ALA A 195 -2.05 -18.03 -24.41
N THR A 196 -2.40 -17.19 -23.43
CA THR A 196 -3.06 -15.90 -23.67
C THR A 196 -2.12 -14.89 -24.32
N TYR A 197 -0.87 -14.84 -23.88
CA TYR A 197 0.17 -13.99 -24.47
C TYR A 197 0.33 -14.26 -25.96
N PHE A 198 0.54 -15.53 -26.36
CA PHE A 198 0.70 -15.88 -27.77
C PHE A 198 -0.59 -15.70 -28.58
N ARG A 199 -1.76 -15.90 -27.96
CA ARG A 199 -3.05 -15.60 -28.60
C ARG A 199 -3.20 -14.10 -28.89
N TYR A 200 -2.77 -13.22 -27.99
CA TYR A 200 -2.81 -11.77 -28.26
C TYR A 200 -1.94 -11.38 -29.45
N LEU A 201 -0.72 -11.92 -29.55
CA LEU A 201 0.17 -11.67 -30.69
C LEU A 201 -0.41 -12.20 -32.01
N SER A 202 -1.02 -13.39 -31.98
CA SER A 202 -1.68 -14.00 -33.13
C SER A 202 -2.86 -13.14 -33.63
N ASN A 203 -3.74 -12.70 -32.71
CA ASN A 203 -4.94 -11.94 -33.06
C ASN A 203 -4.64 -10.60 -33.77
N VAL A 204 -3.50 -9.99 -33.47
CA VAL A 204 -3.05 -8.74 -34.11
C VAL A 204 -2.02 -8.99 -35.23
N HIS A 205 -1.89 -10.24 -35.69
CA HIS A 205 -1.07 -10.64 -36.83
C HIS A 205 0.41 -10.22 -36.71
N VAL A 206 1.01 -10.36 -35.52
CA VAL A 206 2.46 -10.18 -35.36
C VAL A 206 3.19 -11.32 -36.06
N ASN A 207 3.99 -11.00 -37.07
CA ASN A 207 4.68 -12.00 -37.89
C ASN A 207 5.88 -12.64 -37.16
N ASP A 208 6.68 -11.81 -36.49
CA ASP A 208 7.88 -12.25 -35.79
C ASP A 208 7.57 -12.42 -34.31
N VAL A 209 7.55 -13.66 -33.82
CA VAL A 209 7.21 -13.98 -32.42
C VAL A 209 8.35 -14.73 -31.76
N VAL A 210 8.81 -14.22 -30.62
CA VAL A 210 9.78 -14.90 -29.76
C VAL A 210 9.05 -16.00 -28.97
N LYS A 211 9.39 -17.27 -29.23
CA LYS A 211 8.64 -18.43 -28.73
C LYS A 211 9.17 -19.03 -27.43
N ASN A 212 10.49 -19.04 -27.24
CA ASN A 212 11.14 -19.69 -26.09
C ASN A 212 11.20 -18.73 -24.89
N ILE A 213 10.03 -18.35 -24.37
CA ILE A 213 9.90 -17.43 -23.25
C ILE A 213 9.43 -18.20 -22.02
N HIS A 214 10.17 -18.05 -20.92
CA HIS A 214 9.76 -18.45 -19.58
C HIS A 214 8.91 -17.35 -18.94
N PHE A 215 7.72 -17.71 -18.47
CA PHE A 215 6.81 -16.80 -17.80
C PHE A 215 6.84 -17.12 -16.31
N GLU A 216 7.15 -16.13 -15.49
CA GLU A 216 7.28 -16.30 -14.05
C GLU A 216 6.62 -15.15 -13.31
N THR A 217 5.94 -15.43 -12.19
CA THR A 217 5.42 -14.39 -11.32
C THR A 217 6.50 -13.86 -10.38
N LYS A 218 6.53 -12.53 -10.19
CA LYS A 218 7.55 -11.83 -9.40
C LYS A 218 8.95 -12.12 -9.96
N ALA A 219 9.07 -12.09 -11.29
CA ALA A 219 10.29 -12.49 -11.99
C ALA A 219 11.47 -11.56 -11.67
N GLU A 220 11.21 -10.28 -11.40
CA GLU A 220 12.16 -9.26 -10.95
C GLU A 220 12.83 -9.61 -9.62
N SER A 221 12.17 -10.40 -8.76
CA SER A 221 12.76 -10.86 -7.50
C SER A 221 13.68 -12.07 -7.67
N LYS A 222 13.60 -12.77 -8.81
CA LYS A 222 14.28 -14.06 -9.07
C LYS A 222 15.38 -13.94 -10.11
N TYR A 223 15.17 -13.10 -11.13
CA TYR A 223 16.04 -12.98 -12.30
C TYR A 223 16.63 -11.57 -12.40
N PRO A 224 17.97 -11.41 -12.27
CA PRO A 224 18.63 -10.12 -12.37
C PRO A 224 18.34 -9.35 -13.66
N ALA A 225 18.15 -10.05 -14.79
CA ALA A 225 17.81 -9.42 -16.06
C ALA A 225 16.43 -8.74 -16.04
N VAL A 226 15.44 -9.33 -15.36
CA VAL A 226 14.12 -8.72 -15.21
C VAL A 226 14.17 -7.53 -14.25
N ALA A 227 14.92 -7.65 -13.13
CA ALA A 227 15.13 -6.54 -12.20
C ALA A 227 15.77 -5.32 -12.90
N ALA A 228 16.81 -5.55 -13.71
CA ALA A 228 17.46 -4.50 -14.48
C ALA A 228 16.50 -3.85 -15.49
N ALA A 229 15.73 -4.66 -16.22
CA ALA A 229 14.70 -4.17 -17.13
C ALA A 229 13.65 -3.30 -16.41
N SER A 230 13.19 -3.71 -15.23
CA SER A 230 12.25 -2.95 -14.39
C SER A 230 12.77 -1.56 -14.04
N VAL A 231 14.03 -1.47 -13.60
CA VAL A 231 14.67 -0.20 -13.22
C VAL A 231 14.84 0.72 -14.43
N ILE A 232 15.31 0.19 -15.57
CA ILE A 232 15.48 0.97 -16.80
C ILE A 232 14.12 1.47 -17.31
N ALA A 233 13.10 0.60 -17.35
CA ALA A 233 11.75 0.97 -17.78
C ALA A 233 11.18 2.10 -16.91
N ARG A 234 11.30 1.97 -15.58
CA ARG A 234 10.83 2.98 -14.63
C ARG A 234 11.59 4.29 -14.74
N ALA A 235 12.90 4.27 -14.92
CA ALA A 235 13.68 5.49 -15.13
C ALA A 235 13.22 6.24 -16.39
N ARG A 236 12.97 5.50 -17.48
CA ARG A 236 12.48 6.09 -18.72
C ARG A 236 11.06 6.65 -18.57
N PHE A 237 10.18 5.96 -17.85
CA PHE A 237 8.84 6.45 -17.53
C PHE A 237 8.90 7.77 -16.74
N LEU A 238 9.72 7.83 -15.67
CA LEU A 238 9.89 9.03 -14.88
C LEU A 238 10.42 10.20 -15.71
N LYS A 239 11.40 9.94 -16.59
CA LYS A 239 11.91 10.95 -17.52
C LYS A 239 10.82 11.50 -18.43
N VAL A 240 9.98 10.64 -19.02
CA VAL A 240 8.88 11.09 -19.88
C VAL A 240 7.84 11.88 -19.09
N MET A 241 7.56 11.50 -17.84
CA MET A 241 6.66 12.25 -16.96
C MET A 241 7.21 13.64 -16.62
N ASP A 242 8.51 13.76 -16.35
CA ASP A 242 9.19 15.03 -16.13
C ASP A 242 9.12 15.90 -17.41
N ASP A 243 9.51 15.36 -18.56
CA ASP A 243 9.48 16.05 -19.86
C ASP A 243 8.07 16.53 -20.22
N MET A 244 7.04 15.72 -19.91
CA MET A 244 5.64 16.10 -20.06
C MET A 244 5.26 17.23 -19.12
N SER A 245 5.68 17.15 -17.85
CA SER A 245 5.37 18.18 -16.85
C SER A 245 5.98 19.52 -17.23
N ASP A 246 7.22 19.52 -17.72
CA ASP A 246 7.91 20.70 -18.23
C ASP A 246 7.22 21.28 -19.46
N LYS A 247 6.84 20.41 -20.42
CA LYS A 247 6.17 20.82 -21.66
C LYS A 247 4.83 21.51 -21.42
N TYR A 248 4.04 21.00 -20.47
CA TYR A 248 2.69 21.51 -20.21
C TYR A 248 2.60 22.42 -18.98
N GLY A 249 3.69 22.61 -18.22
CA GLY A 249 3.69 23.43 -17.00
C GLY A 249 2.68 22.95 -15.96
N VAL A 250 2.50 21.64 -15.84
CA VAL A 250 1.59 20.95 -14.92
C VAL A 250 2.31 19.74 -14.35
N THR A 251 2.24 19.54 -13.04
CA THR A 251 2.79 18.33 -12.42
C THR A 251 1.83 17.17 -12.60
N PHE A 252 2.23 16.15 -13.37
CA PHE A 252 1.42 14.95 -13.55
C PHE A 252 1.69 13.93 -12.44
N ASN A 253 0.69 13.67 -11.60
CA ASN A 253 0.77 12.63 -10.57
C ASN A 253 0.60 11.23 -11.17
N LYS A 254 1.40 10.29 -10.67
CA LYS A 254 1.36 8.86 -11.02
C LYS A 254 0.09 8.18 -10.49
N GLY A 255 -0.26 7.03 -11.07
CA GLY A 255 -1.44 6.23 -10.75
C GLY A 255 -2.74 6.75 -11.36
N GLY A 256 -3.86 6.19 -10.92
CA GLY A 256 -5.22 6.55 -11.34
C GLY A 256 -6.10 7.12 -10.22
N GLY A 257 -5.50 7.57 -9.12
CA GLY A 257 -6.22 8.07 -7.94
C GLY A 257 -6.62 9.55 -8.02
N ARG A 258 -7.12 10.09 -6.90
CA ARG A 258 -7.59 11.49 -6.80
C ARG A 258 -6.52 12.54 -7.16
N GLN A 259 -5.24 12.26 -6.89
CA GLN A 259 -4.15 13.15 -7.27
C GLN A 259 -3.97 13.23 -8.80
N ALA A 260 -4.21 12.13 -9.51
CA ALA A 260 -4.24 12.13 -10.96
C ALA A 260 -5.46 12.94 -11.46
N ASP A 261 -6.64 12.75 -10.88
CA ASP A 261 -7.83 13.57 -11.21
C ASP A 261 -7.53 15.07 -11.06
N GLN A 262 -6.89 15.47 -9.95
CA GLN A 262 -6.48 16.85 -9.70
C GLN A 262 -5.50 17.38 -10.76
N SER A 263 -4.56 16.54 -11.21
CA SER A 263 -3.60 16.88 -12.26
C SER A 263 -4.32 17.12 -13.60
N GLY A 264 -5.34 16.30 -13.90
CA GLY A 264 -6.19 16.46 -15.08
C GLY A 264 -7.03 17.74 -15.05
N ILE A 265 -7.61 18.07 -13.90
CA ILE A 265 -8.34 19.33 -13.71
C ILE A 265 -7.39 20.53 -13.88
N GLU A 266 -6.18 20.46 -13.33
CA GLU A 266 -5.19 21.53 -13.51
C GLU A 266 -4.75 21.66 -14.98
N PHE A 267 -4.55 20.53 -15.66
CA PHE A 267 -4.25 20.51 -17.08
C PHE A 267 -5.34 21.21 -17.91
N LEU A 268 -6.60 20.88 -17.67
CA LEU A 268 -7.76 21.45 -18.38
C LEU A 268 -7.97 22.95 -18.12
N LYS A 269 -7.41 23.51 -17.03
CA LYS A 269 -7.41 24.97 -16.80
C LYS A 269 -6.43 25.71 -17.73
N LYS A 270 -5.39 25.04 -18.21
CA LYS A 270 -4.28 25.63 -18.97
C LYS A 270 -4.27 25.22 -20.45
N HIS A 271 -4.80 24.04 -20.76
CA HIS A 271 -4.68 23.38 -22.06
C HIS A 271 -6.04 22.87 -22.55
N SER A 272 -6.13 22.58 -23.85
CA SER A 272 -7.38 22.10 -24.42
C SER A 272 -7.65 20.64 -24.05
N PRO A 273 -8.92 20.21 -23.95
CA PRO A 273 -9.26 18.80 -23.73
C PRO A 273 -8.73 17.87 -24.82
N GLU A 274 -8.54 18.36 -26.05
CA GLU A 274 -7.96 17.57 -27.14
C GLU A 274 -6.55 17.07 -26.80
N GLN A 275 -5.75 17.93 -26.15
CA GLN A 275 -4.38 17.65 -25.77
C GLN A 275 -4.29 16.58 -24.64
N LEU A 276 -5.40 16.23 -23.98
CA LEU A 276 -5.42 15.10 -23.05
C LEU A 276 -5.01 13.79 -23.75
N ARG A 277 -5.30 13.62 -25.05
CA ARG A 277 -4.88 12.42 -25.81
C ARG A 277 -3.36 12.27 -25.88
N ASP A 278 -2.62 13.36 -25.71
CA ASP A 278 -1.15 13.39 -25.76
C ASP A 278 -0.49 13.10 -24.41
N VAL A 279 -1.24 13.17 -23.31
CA VAL A 279 -0.70 13.04 -21.95
C VAL A 279 -1.40 11.96 -21.12
N ALA A 280 -2.62 11.58 -21.47
CA ALA A 280 -3.48 10.70 -20.67
C ALA A 280 -4.00 9.50 -21.47
N LYS A 281 -4.34 8.44 -20.73
CA LYS A 281 -5.01 7.24 -21.25
C LYS A 281 -6.52 7.44 -21.20
N ILE A 282 -7.14 7.75 -22.34
CA ILE A 282 -8.50 8.31 -22.38
C ILE A 282 -9.64 7.32 -22.05
N HIS A 283 -9.34 6.03 -21.90
CA HIS A 283 -10.37 5.06 -21.49
C HIS A 283 -10.52 4.94 -19.97
N PHE A 284 -9.60 5.54 -19.20
CA PHE A 284 -9.62 5.49 -17.74
C PHE A 284 -10.83 6.26 -17.20
N ALA A 285 -11.42 5.76 -16.11
CA ALA A 285 -12.55 6.41 -15.42
C ALA A 285 -12.23 7.84 -14.94
N ASN A 286 -10.94 8.18 -14.80
CA ASN A 286 -10.46 9.52 -14.51
C ASN A 286 -10.98 10.56 -15.52
N MET A 287 -11.18 10.20 -16.79
CA MET A 287 -11.73 11.12 -17.81
C MET A 287 -13.12 11.63 -17.44
N ASN A 288 -14.00 10.74 -16.95
CA ASN A 288 -15.34 11.12 -16.50
C ASN A 288 -15.26 12.00 -15.25
N LYS A 289 -14.36 11.67 -14.31
CA LYS A 289 -14.18 12.42 -13.06
C LYS A 289 -13.71 13.86 -13.28
N ILE A 290 -12.93 14.10 -14.34
CA ILE A 290 -12.48 15.44 -14.72
C ILE A 290 -13.42 16.14 -15.73
N GLY A 291 -14.55 15.51 -16.10
CA GLY A 291 -15.54 16.05 -17.02
C GLY A 291 -15.07 16.16 -18.48
N ALA A 292 -14.25 15.22 -18.94
CA ALA A 292 -13.66 15.22 -20.29
C ALA A 292 -14.04 13.98 -21.13
N ASP A 293 -15.04 13.22 -20.71
CA ASP A 293 -15.51 11.98 -21.32
C ASP A 293 -16.24 12.18 -22.65
N ASP A 294 -16.97 13.28 -22.82
CA ASP A 294 -17.72 13.59 -24.04
C ASP A 294 -16.86 14.19 -25.18
N TYR A 295 -15.56 14.41 -24.98
CA TYR A 295 -14.73 15.16 -25.92
C TYR A 295 -14.27 14.31 -27.13
N LYS A 296 -15.04 14.33 -28.21
CA LYS A 296 -14.67 13.74 -29.51
C LYS A 296 -13.95 14.75 -30.41
N GLU A 297 -12.98 14.25 -31.19
CA GLU A 297 -12.18 15.04 -32.14
C GLU A 297 -13.12 15.81 -33.10
N GLY A 298 -13.04 17.15 -33.11
CA GLY A 298 -13.84 18.02 -33.98
C GLY A 298 -15.18 18.54 -33.42
N ALA A 299 -15.52 18.32 -32.15
CA ALA A 299 -16.72 18.91 -31.54
C ALA A 299 -16.47 20.36 -31.06
N PRO A 300 -17.35 21.34 -31.37
CA PRO A 300 -17.21 22.71 -30.87
C PRO A 300 -17.40 22.76 -29.35
N LEU A 301 -16.59 23.60 -28.69
CA LEU A 301 -16.54 23.83 -27.25
C LEU A 301 -17.92 24.25 -26.68
N SER A 302 -18.64 23.34 -26.04
CA SER A 302 -19.58 23.72 -24.99
C SER A 302 -18.80 23.82 -23.68
N LEU A 303 -18.37 25.04 -23.37
CA LEU A 303 -17.76 25.42 -22.09
C LEU A 303 -18.57 24.87 -20.90
N PHE A 304 -17.90 24.08 -20.06
CA PHE A 304 -18.17 23.84 -18.63
C PHE A 304 -19.64 23.71 -18.17
N SER A 305 -20.14 22.48 -18.14
CA SER A 305 -21.19 22.03 -17.21
C SER A 305 -20.69 20.70 -16.62
N THR A 306 -20.27 20.54 -15.37
CA THR A 306 -20.82 21.07 -14.13
C THR A 306 -19.76 20.84 -13.03
N LEU A 307 -19.03 21.89 -12.64
CA LEU A 307 -18.34 21.92 -11.34
C LEU A 307 -19.35 22.46 -10.32
N LYS A 308 -20.10 21.56 -9.66
CA LYS A 308 -20.75 21.89 -8.39
C LYS A 308 -19.72 21.68 -7.28
N ILE A 309 -19.07 22.77 -6.89
CA ILE A 309 -18.52 22.91 -5.54
C ILE A 309 -19.65 23.53 -4.73
N GLU A 310 -20.23 22.77 -3.82
CA GLU A 310 -21.15 23.31 -2.82
C GLU A 310 -20.34 24.15 -1.82
N ASN A 311 -20.66 25.44 -1.75
CA ASN A 311 -20.39 26.28 -0.59
C ASN A 311 -21.73 26.52 0.09
N ASP A 312 -21.79 26.24 1.40
CA ASP A 312 -22.90 26.61 2.28
C ASP A 312 -23.18 28.11 2.21
N GLU A 313 -24.36 28.48 1.73
CA GLU A 313 -24.94 29.81 1.93
C GLU A 313 -25.99 29.75 3.04
N ASN A 314 -25.61 30.22 4.23
CA ASN A 314 -26.56 30.75 5.20
C ASN A 314 -26.01 32.08 5.74
N ALA A 315 -26.41 33.18 5.09
CA ALA A 315 -26.97 34.39 5.72
C ALA A 315 -27.14 35.54 4.69
N GLN A 316 -28.38 35.76 4.24
CA GLN A 316 -28.81 37.01 3.57
C GLN A 316 -28.76 38.18 4.57
N ILE A 317 -28.06 39.30 4.30
CA ILE A 317 -28.38 40.53 3.53
C ILE A 317 -29.49 41.43 4.13
N SER A 318 -29.12 42.66 4.54
CA SER A 318 -29.59 43.98 4.03
C SER A 318 -29.23 45.13 5.01
N THR A 319 -28.20 45.93 4.74
CA THR A 319 -28.15 47.27 4.08
C THR A 319 -28.87 48.44 4.78
N SER A 320 -28.12 49.50 5.15
CA SER A 320 -28.36 50.86 4.63
C SER A 320 -27.17 51.82 4.90
N HIS A 321 -27.02 52.78 4.00
CA HIS A 321 -25.93 53.75 3.85
C HIS A 321 -26.10 55.04 4.67
N GLN A 322 -24.96 55.59 5.11
CA GLN A 322 -24.49 57.00 5.14
C GLN A 322 -25.48 58.15 5.40
N THR A 323 -25.11 59.08 6.31
CA THR A 323 -24.51 60.39 5.94
C THR A 323 -24.01 61.24 7.14
N LYS A 324 -22.75 61.73 6.98
CA LYS A 324 -22.11 63.03 7.31
C LYS A 324 -22.37 63.79 8.64
N THR A 325 -21.29 64.17 9.33
CA THR A 325 -20.69 65.54 9.55
C THR A 325 -19.53 65.42 10.58
N GLN A 326 -18.27 65.72 10.26
CA GLN A 326 -17.53 67.01 10.33
C GLN A 326 -17.13 67.48 11.75
N SER A 327 -15.81 67.69 11.91
CA SER A 327 -15.05 68.61 12.79
C SER A 327 -14.24 68.08 14.00
N ASP A 328 -13.03 68.64 14.08
CA ASP A 328 -12.15 68.96 15.22
C ASP A 328 -11.32 67.83 15.86
N LEU A 329 -9.99 67.80 15.68
CA LEU A 329 -8.91 68.64 16.25
C LEU A 329 -8.45 68.22 17.66
N THR A 330 -7.13 68.03 17.75
CA THR A 330 -6.23 68.10 18.94
C THR A 330 -5.94 66.86 19.79
N SER A 331 -4.68 66.42 19.66
CA SER A 331 -3.69 66.09 20.71
C SER A 331 -4.17 65.68 22.11
N ASN A 332 -3.66 64.54 22.62
CA ASN A 332 -2.75 64.61 23.77
C ASN A 332 -1.94 63.32 24.00
N GLN A 333 -0.69 63.53 24.37
CA GLN A 333 0.28 62.57 24.88
C GLN A 333 -0.01 62.18 26.35
N LYS A 334 0.55 61.02 26.74
CA LYS A 334 1.17 60.63 28.04
C LYS A 334 0.63 59.27 28.50
N SER A 335 1.39 58.19 28.34
CA SER A 335 2.36 57.65 29.32
C SER A 335 1.79 57.45 30.72
N ASN A 336 1.72 56.18 31.16
CA ASN A 336 2.21 55.77 32.48
C ASN A 336 2.50 54.26 32.50
N HIS A 337 3.77 53.97 32.76
CA HIS A 337 4.25 52.75 33.42
C HIS A 337 3.55 52.58 34.78
N ILE A 338 3.34 51.33 35.23
CA ILE A 338 4.03 50.70 36.38
C ILE A 338 3.48 49.28 36.59
N SER A 339 4.40 48.43 37.01
CA SER A 339 4.37 46.99 37.20
C SER A 339 3.66 46.49 38.46
N LEU A 340 3.24 45.21 38.39
CA LEU A 340 3.37 44.08 39.34
C LEU A 340 2.86 44.15 40.80
N GLU A 341 2.47 42.95 41.25
CA GLU A 341 2.27 42.42 42.61
C GLU A 341 0.80 42.42 43.12
N ASN A 342 0.13 41.25 43.17
CA ASN A 342 0.10 40.20 44.24
C ASN A 342 -1.32 40.24 44.90
N ILE A 343 -2.03 39.19 45.33
CA ILE A 343 -1.71 37.85 45.86
C ILE A 343 -3.00 36.98 45.92
N ASP A 344 -2.79 35.66 45.76
CA ASP A 344 -3.44 34.44 46.30
C ASP A 344 -4.86 34.43 46.91
N ASN A 345 -5.62 33.36 46.60
CA ASN A 345 -5.66 32.14 47.43
C ASN A 345 -6.80 31.19 47.03
N LYS A 346 -6.48 29.91 46.75
CA LYS A 346 -6.91 28.74 47.56
C LYS A 346 -6.54 27.43 46.86
N GLU A 347 -5.44 26.85 47.32
CA GLU A 347 -5.21 25.41 47.23
C GLU A 347 -4.52 24.93 48.52
N LYS A 348 -4.95 23.75 48.98
CA LYS A 348 -4.33 22.82 49.96
C LYS A 348 -4.55 23.06 51.46
N ALA A 349 -5.26 22.11 52.09
CA ALA A 349 -4.64 21.13 52.99
C ALA A 349 -5.67 20.08 53.45
N HIS A 350 -5.37 18.79 53.25
CA HIS A 350 -5.20 17.85 54.36
C HIS A 350 -4.79 16.45 53.85
N GLN A 351 -3.56 16.06 54.19
CA GLN A 351 -3.10 14.66 54.23
C GLN A 351 -3.04 14.21 55.70
N ALA A 352 -3.16 12.89 55.86
CA ALA A 352 -2.71 12.04 56.98
C ALA A 352 -3.61 11.94 58.23
N ASN A 353 -4.26 10.78 58.37
CA ASN A 353 -4.13 9.96 59.57
C ASN A 353 -4.23 8.47 59.20
N ALA A 354 -3.35 7.69 59.80
CA ALA A 354 -3.12 6.27 59.56
C ALA A 354 -3.69 5.40 60.71
N PHE A 355 -3.71 4.09 60.43
CA PHE A 355 -3.79 2.94 61.35
C PHE A 355 -5.14 2.24 61.63
N ASN A 356 -5.24 1.07 60.97
CA ASN A 356 -5.70 -0.23 61.43
C ASN A 356 -7.17 -0.47 61.82
N SER A 357 -7.85 -1.21 60.94
CA SER A 357 -8.46 -2.49 61.34
C SER A 357 -8.29 -3.51 60.21
N SER A 358 -7.36 -4.45 60.43
CA SER A 358 -7.14 -5.65 59.64
C SER A 358 -8.37 -6.56 59.66
N GLN A 359 -8.84 -7.02 58.51
CA GLN A 359 -9.27 -8.43 58.26
C GLN A 359 -9.93 -8.58 56.87
N LYS A 360 -9.13 -9.00 55.90
CA LYS A 360 -9.31 -10.20 55.03
C LYS A 360 -8.63 -9.97 53.69
N LEU A 361 -7.52 -10.67 53.53
CA LEU A 361 -7.01 -11.10 52.25
C LEU A 361 -8.07 -11.98 51.58
N ASP A 362 -8.49 -11.63 50.38
CA ASP A 362 -8.75 -12.59 49.31
C ASP A 362 -8.69 -11.89 47.94
N SER A 363 -7.77 -12.41 47.12
CA SER A 363 -7.73 -12.54 45.66
C SER A 363 -8.49 -11.58 44.71
N ASP A 364 -7.70 -11.10 43.76
CA ASP A 364 -7.93 -11.10 42.31
C ASP A 364 -8.49 -9.88 41.57
N HIS A 365 -7.64 -9.43 40.65
CA HIS A 365 -7.92 -8.65 39.45
C HIS A 365 -9.02 -9.31 38.61
N ASP A 366 -10.13 -8.60 38.37
CA ASP A 366 -10.95 -8.85 37.18
C ASP A 366 -11.50 -7.53 36.62
N LYS A 367 -10.71 -6.88 35.75
CA LYS A 367 -11.28 -5.93 34.78
C LYS A 367 -11.69 -6.75 33.58
N SER A 368 -12.98 -7.04 33.48
CA SER A 368 -13.53 -7.84 32.39
C SER A 368 -13.22 -7.21 31.02
N ILE A 369 -12.73 -8.03 30.09
CA ILE A 369 -12.51 -7.66 28.69
C ILE A 369 -13.88 -7.48 28.04
N GLY A 370 -14.29 -6.24 27.82
CA GLY A 370 -15.58 -5.88 27.21
C GLY A 370 -15.48 -5.61 25.71
N ILE A 371 -16.59 -5.84 24.99
CA ILE A 371 -16.78 -5.39 23.61
C ILE A 371 -17.37 -3.97 23.66
N SER A 372 -16.87 -3.07 22.83
CA SER A 372 -17.48 -1.76 22.60
C SER A 372 -17.73 -1.53 21.10
N SER A 373 -18.86 -0.88 20.78
CA SER A 373 -19.21 -0.46 19.42
C SER A 373 -19.29 1.07 19.37
N LYS A 374 -18.59 1.69 18.42
CA LYS A 374 -18.51 3.16 18.27
C LYS A 374 -18.68 3.56 16.81
N THR A 375 -19.39 4.64 16.55
CA THR A 375 -19.35 5.33 15.26
C THR A 375 -18.00 6.02 15.07
N PHE A 376 -17.69 6.44 13.84
CA PHE A 376 -16.43 7.14 13.53
C PHE A 376 -16.15 8.33 14.47
N ASN A 377 -17.17 9.15 14.75
CA ASN A 377 -17.03 10.35 15.58
C ASN A 377 -16.93 10.05 17.09
N GLU A 378 -17.27 8.83 17.52
CA GLU A 378 -17.15 8.39 18.92
C GLU A 378 -15.79 7.74 19.20
N LEU A 379 -15.02 7.40 18.16
CA LEU A 379 -13.63 6.97 18.32
C LEU A 379 -12.77 8.14 18.78
N SER A 380 -12.02 7.92 19.86
CA SER A 380 -10.93 8.83 20.18
C SER A 380 -9.83 8.75 19.11
N LEU A 381 -9.06 9.83 18.96
CA LEU A 381 -7.91 9.85 18.02
C LEU A 381 -6.94 8.69 18.26
N LYS A 382 -6.75 8.29 19.53
CA LYS A 382 -5.91 7.14 19.89
C LYS A 382 -6.51 5.82 19.38
N GLU A 383 -7.80 5.58 19.62
CA GLU A 383 -8.47 4.35 19.16
C GLU A 383 -8.45 4.25 17.64
N LEU A 384 -8.78 5.34 16.94
CA LEU A 384 -8.72 5.39 15.48
C LEU A 384 -7.31 5.07 14.98
N TYR A 385 -6.27 5.67 15.57
CA TYR A 385 -4.89 5.41 15.19
C TYR A 385 -4.49 3.93 15.41
N GLU A 386 -4.80 3.34 16.56
CA GLU A 386 -4.48 1.94 16.86
C GLU A 386 -5.22 0.97 15.93
N ILE A 387 -6.49 1.25 15.61
CA ILE A 387 -7.28 0.47 14.65
C ILE A 387 -6.65 0.53 13.25
N LEU A 388 -6.37 1.73 12.75
CA LEU A 388 -5.80 1.92 11.41
C LEU A 388 -4.41 1.28 11.31
N LYS A 389 -3.57 1.46 12.34
CA LYS A 389 -2.26 0.83 12.40
C LYS A 389 -2.37 -0.70 12.37
N ALA A 390 -3.23 -1.29 13.21
CA ALA A 390 -3.41 -2.74 13.24
C ALA A 390 -3.91 -3.30 11.90
N ARG A 391 -4.82 -2.58 11.22
CA ARG A 391 -5.32 -2.93 9.89
C ARG A 391 -4.22 -2.91 8.84
N VAL A 392 -3.40 -1.87 8.80
CA VAL A 392 -2.26 -1.78 7.87
C VAL A 392 -1.22 -2.85 8.17
N ASP A 393 -0.85 -3.04 9.44
CA ASP A 393 0.12 -4.05 9.85
C ASP A 393 -0.30 -5.47 9.44
N ILE A 394 -1.59 -5.79 9.52
CA ILE A 394 -2.11 -7.13 9.21
C ILE A 394 -2.43 -7.26 7.72
N PHE A 395 -3.31 -6.43 7.19
CA PHE A 395 -3.84 -6.62 5.84
C PHE A 395 -2.88 -6.15 4.75
N VAL A 396 -1.99 -5.20 5.05
CA VAL A 396 -1.02 -4.69 4.06
C VAL A 396 0.36 -5.32 4.28
N VAL A 397 0.91 -5.17 5.49
CA VAL A 397 2.30 -5.56 5.78
C VAL A 397 2.46 -7.07 5.96
N GLU A 398 1.73 -7.68 6.89
CA GLU A 398 1.81 -9.13 7.17
C GLU A 398 1.41 -9.96 5.95
N GLN A 399 0.34 -9.56 5.28
CA GLN A 399 -0.15 -10.23 4.08
C GLN A 399 0.64 -9.89 2.80
N GLN A 400 1.59 -8.95 2.87
CA GLN A 400 2.39 -8.47 1.73
C GLN A 400 1.50 -8.02 0.55
N CYS A 401 0.38 -7.37 0.87
CA CYS A 401 -0.69 -7.04 -0.05
C CYS A 401 -0.85 -5.52 -0.14
N ALA A 402 -0.30 -4.89 -1.18
CA ALA A 402 -0.35 -3.44 -1.32
C ALA A 402 -1.67 -3.00 -1.97
N TYR A 403 -2.58 -2.46 -1.16
CA TYR A 403 -3.84 -1.86 -1.63
C TYR A 403 -4.28 -0.68 -0.74
N PRO A 404 -5.25 0.14 -1.17
CA PRO A 404 -5.78 1.23 -0.37
C PRO A 404 -6.61 0.73 0.84
N GLU A 405 -5.95 0.35 1.94
CA GLU A 405 -6.62 -0.17 3.14
C GLU A 405 -7.56 0.85 3.80
N ILE A 406 -7.20 2.13 3.73
CA ILE A 406 -8.04 3.24 4.19
C ILE A 406 -8.90 3.70 3.02
N ASP A 407 -10.10 3.13 2.93
CA ASP A 407 -11.00 3.21 1.78
C ASP A 407 -12.10 4.28 1.90
N GLY A 408 -12.18 4.95 3.05
CA GLY A 408 -13.17 6.00 3.32
C GLY A 408 -14.52 5.48 3.84
N ILE A 409 -14.74 4.16 3.88
CA ILE A 409 -15.97 3.55 4.42
C ILE A 409 -16.06 3.76 5.94
N ASP A 410 -14.93 3.96 6.61
CA ASP A 410 -14.85 4.15 8.06
C ASP A 410 -15.72 5.32 8.55
N TYR A 411 -15.92 6.37 7.75
CA TYR A 411 -16.77 7.51 8.12
C TYR A 411 -18.23 7.13 8.39
N SER A 412 -18.74 6.11 7.70
CA SER A 412 -20.12 5.63 7.81
C SER A 412 -20.24 4.29 8.56
N ALA A 413 -19.12 3.76 9.07
CA ALA A 413 -19.09 2.46 9.72
C ALA A 413 -19.32 2.54 11.23
N ILE A 414 -19.76 1.42 11.80
CA ILE A 414 -19.74 1.17 13.23
C ILE A 414 -18.58 0.22 13.53
N HIS A 415 -17.71 0.65 14.42
CA HIS A 415 -16.46 0.00 14.78
C HIS A 415 -16.61 -0.78 16.07
N TYR A 416 -16.43 -2.10 15.99
CA TYR A 416 -16.43 -2.99 17.12
C TYR A 416 -14.99 -3.27 17.53
N GLN A 417 -14.69 -3.09 18.82
CA GLN A 417 -13.35 -3.34 19.36
C GLN A 417 -13.42 -4.05 20.72
N MET A 418 -12.41 -4.88 20.97
CA MET A 418 -12.09 -5.42 22.29
C MET A 418 -10.71 -4.92 22.69
N LEU A 419 -10.61 -4.38 23.90
CA LEU A 419 -9.35 -3.89 24.46
C LEU A 419 -8.96 -4.73 25.69
N ASP A 420 -7.67 -4.90 25.92
CA ASP A 420 -7.16 -5.47 27.17
C ASP A 420 -7.25 -4.47 28.34
N SER A 421 -6.86 -4.90 29.53
CA SER A 421 -6.85 -4.06 30.74
C SER A 421 -5.90 -2.86 30.65
N ASN A 422 -4.97 -2.86 29.70
CA ASN A 422 -4.02 -1.77 29.42
C ASN A 422 -4.48 -0.88 28.24
N GLY A 423 -5.62 -1.19 27.61
CA GLY A 423 -6.15 -0.47 26.46
C GLY A 423 -5.54 -0.88 25.11
N ASN A 424 -4.87 -2.02 25.02
CA ASN A 424 -4.35 -2.54 23.75
C ASN A 424 -5.46 -3.25 22.98
N LEU A 425 -5.48 -3.09 21.65
CA LEU A 425 -6.47 -3.72 20.78
C LEU A 425 -6.26 -5.24 20.72
N LEU A 426 -7.28 -6.02 21.12
CA LEU A 426 -7.30 -7.49 21.09
C LEU A 426 -7.99 -8.04 19.85
N ALA A 427 -9.11 -7.43 19.48
CA ALA A 427 -9.88 -7.77 18.29
C ALA A 427 -10.63 -6.54 17.78
N TYR A 428 -10.88 -6.53 16.47
CA TYR A 428 -11.58 -5.43 15.79
C TYR A 428 -12.39 -5.95 14.60
N LEU A 429 -13.51 -5.31 14.29
CA LEU A 429 -14.19 -5.38 13.00
C LEU A 429 -14.97 -4.09 12.78
N ARG A 430 -15.41 -3.85 11.54
CA ARG A 430 -16.39 -2.81 11.24
C ARG A 430 -17.62 -3.37 10.55
N ILE A 431 -18.75 -2.73 10.77
CA ILE A 431 -20.00 -3.01 10.05
C ILE A 431 -20.49 -1.74 9.35
N TYR A 432 -21.13 -1.89 8.19
CA TYR A 432 -21.67 -0.77 7.42
C TYR A 432 -22.81 -1.25 6.51
N PRO A 433 -23.81 -0.41 6.19
CA PRO A 433 -24.92 -0.80 5.32
C PRO A 433 -24.44 -0.98 3.87
N ASP A 434 -25.10 -1.87 3.14
CA ASP A 434 -24.96 -2.00 1.69
C ASP A 434 -25.59 -0.78 0.99
N SER A 435 -24.96 -0.28 -0.08
CA SER A 435 -25.45 0.90 -0.80
C SER A 435 -26.65 0.62 -1.69
N ASP A 436 -26.81 -0.62 -2.13
CA ASP A 436 -27.73 -0.99 -3.21
C ASP A 436 -28.89 -1.86 -2.71
N LYS A 437 -28.73 -2.49 -1.53
CA LYS A 437 -29.71 -3.39 -0.93
C LYS A 437 -30.14 -2.93 0.46
N GLU A 438 -31.43 -2.67 0.58
CA GLU A 438 -32.06 -2.36 1.87
C GLU A 438 -31.90 -3.53 2.86
N ASN A 439 -31.75 -3.20 4.15
CA ASN A 439 -31.51 -4.15 5.25
C ASN A 439 -30.35 -5.14 5.04
N THR A 440 -29.45 -4.88 4.10
CA THR A 440 -28.23 -5.68 3.90
C THR A 440 -27.04 -4.95 4.50
N TRP A 441 -26.20 -5.69 5.22
CA TRP A 441 -25.05 -5.12 5.92
C TRP A 441 -23.77 -5.88 5.64
N HIS A 442 -22.67 -5.15 5.60
CA HIS A 442 -21.33 -5.70 5.42
C HIS A 442 -20.63 -5.87 6.76
N ILE A 443 -19.87 -6.95 6.91
CA ILE A 443 -18.81 -7.07 7.93
C ILE A 443 -17.46 -7.01 7.22
N GLY A 444 -16.59 -6.09 7.66
CA GLY A 444 -15.27 -5.91 7.10
C GLY A 444 -14.16 -5.84 8.15
N ARG A 445 -12.93 -6.09 7.69
CA ARG A 445 -11.69 -5.85 8.44
C ARG A 445 -11.64 -6.54 9.80
N VAL A 446 -12.03 -7.81 9.83
CA VAL A 446 -12.00 -8.63 11.04
C VAL A 446 -10.55 -8.94 11.43
N ILE A 447 -10.14 -8.50 12.61
CA ILE A 447 -8.78 -8.58 13.15
C ILE A 447 -8.78 -9.30 14.49
N THR A 448 -7.75 -10.11 14.72
CA THR A 448 -7.33 -10.54 16.06
C THR A 448 -5.83 -10.34 16.22
N THR A 449 -5.40 -9.60 17.24
CA THR A 449 -3.97 -9.36 17.52
C THR A 449 -3.35 -10.46 18.38
N VAL A 450 -4.19 -11.24 19.07
CA VAL A 450 -3.82 -12.44 19.83
C VAL A 450 -4.55 -13.66 19.28
N ARG A 451 -3.79 -14.58 18.70
CA ARG A 451 -4.32 -15.81 18.10
C ARG A 451 -4.76 -16.81 19.18
N LYS A 452 -5.77 -17.63 18.85
CA LYS A 452 -6.23 -18.80 19.63
C LYS A 452 -6.85 -18.50 21.01
N GLN A 453 -7.28 -17.26 21.28
CA GLN A 453 -8.01 -16.89 22.51
C GLN A 453 -9.52 -16.68 22.30
N GLY A 454 -10.02 -16.88 21.08
CA GLY A 454 -11.45 -16.82 20.77
C GLY A 454 -12.06 -15.41 20.69
N PHE A 455 -11.28 -14.34 20.88
CA PHE A 455 -11.78 -12.96 20.86
C PHE A 455 -12.42 -12.58 19.52
N GLY A 456 -11.82 -12.99 18.39
CA GLY A 456 -12.42 -12.74 17.07
C GLY A 456 -13.80 -13.36 16.91
N GLN A 457 -14.00 -14.58 17.43
CA GLN A 457 -15.30 -15.24 17.37
C GLN A 457 -16.32 -14.52 18.25
N LYS A 458 -15.94 -14.14 19.48
CA LYS A 458 -16.81 -13.40 20.39
C LYS A 458 -17.24 -12.05 19.80
N LEU A 459 -16.29 -11.33 19.19
CA LEU A 459 -16.56 -10.05 18.54
C LEU A 459 -17.49 -10.21 17.34
N LEU A 460 -17.22 -11.19 16.49
CA LEU A 460 -18.06 -11.50 15.32
C LEU A 460 -19.48 -11.88 15.75
N HIS A 461 -19.62 -12.74 16.77
CA HIS A 461 -20.91 -13.16 17.30
C HIS A 461 -21.75 -11.96 17.77
N GLN A 462 -21.16 -11.08 18.59
CA GLN A 462 -21.83 -9.89 19.08
C GLN A 462 -22.27 -8.97 17.94
N ALA A 463 -21.38 -8.72 16.95
CA ALA A 463 -21.71 -7.87 15.80
C ALA A 463 -22.85 -8.45 14.96
N VAL A 464 -22.91 -9.77 14.77
CA VAL A 464 -24.01 -10.45 14.06
C VAL A 464 -25.33 -10.32 14.84
N GLU A 465 -25.31 -10.51 16.16
CA GLU A 465 -26.51 -10.31 16.98
C GLU A 465 -27.02 -8.87 16.90
N ASP A 466 -26.12 -7.90 16.94
CA ASP A 466 -26.46 -6.50 16.86
C ASP A 466 -27.02 -6.11 15.49
N LEU A 467 -26.46 -6.65 14.41
CA LEU A 467 -26.96 -6.47 13.06
C LEU A 467 -28.41 -6.96 12.92
N PHE A 468 -28.73 -8.15 13.42
CA PHE A 468 -30.10 -8.69 13.32
C PHE A 468 -31.09 -8.04 14.29
N ASN A 469 -30.68 -7.80 15.54
CA ASN A 469 -31.59 -7.37 16.61
C ASN A 469 -31.74 -5.84 16.68
N ARG A 470 -30.65 -5.10 16.50
CA ARG A 470 -30.62 -3.63 16.63
C ARG A 470 -30.72 -2.91 15.30
N HIS A 471 -30.06 -3.42 14.26
CA HIS A 471 -30.05 -2.82 12.93
C HIS A 471 -31.06 -3.45 11.96
N HIS A 472 -31.84 -4.43 12.42
CA HIS A 472 -32.87 -5.12 11.66
C HIS A 472 -32.41 -5.66 10.30
N ALA A 473 -31.15 -6.07 10.19
CA ALA A 473 -30.61 -6.65 8.98
C ALA A 473 -31.40 -7.90 8.56
N ASP A 474 -31.59 -8.10 7.26
CA ASP A 474 -32.16 -9.31 6.68
C ASP A 474 -31.05 -10.24 6.17
N GLU A 475 -29.94 -9.66 5.71
CA GLU A 475 -28.75 -10.36 5.24
C GLU A 475 -27.47 -9.63 5.68
N ILE A 476 -26.46 -10.42 6.07
CA ILE A 476 -25.12 -9.96 6.38
C ILE A 476 -24.18 -10.57 5.35
N ILE A 477 -23.36 -9.75 4.70
CA ILE A 477 -22.40 -10.15 3.68
C ILE A 477 -20.97 -9.82 4.10
N LEU A 478 -20.02 -10.62 3.64
CA LEU A 478 -18.60 -10.39 3.84
C LEU A 478 -17.77 -11.04 2.74
N GLU A 479 -16.56 -10.52 2.57
CA GLU A 479 -15.51 -11.09 1.72
C GLU A 479 -14.50 -11.81 2.63
N ALA A 480 -14.47 -13.14 2.54
CA ALA A 480 -13.59 -13.96 3.34
C ALA A 480 -12.42 -14.46 2.50
N GLN A 481 -11.20 -14.37 3.06
CA GLN A 481 -10.07 -15.12 2.55
C GLN A 481 -10.40 -16.62 2.62
N THR A 482 -10.06 -17.37 1.57
CA THR A 482 -10.43 -18.79 1.43
C THR A 482 -10.02 -19.65 2.63
N TYR A 483 -8.88 -19.37 3.26
CA TYR A 483 -8.44 -20.09 4.45
C TYR A 483 -9.24 -19.74 5.73
N ALA A 484 -9.94 -18.60 5.75
CA ALA A 484 -10.77 -18.12 6.86
C ALA A 484 -12.23 -18.57 6.75
N ILE A 485 -12.64 -19.26 5.68
CA ILE A 485 -13.99 -19.82 5.53
C ILE A 485 -14.46 -20.60 6.78
N PRO A 486 -13.66 -21.52 7.38
CA PRO A 486 -14.09 -22.27 8.56
C PRO A 486 -14.35 -21.40 9.80
N PHE A 487 -13.78 -20.19 9.87
CA PHE A 487 -14.03 -19.26 10.97
C PHE A 487 -15.42 -18.65 10.84
N TYR A 488 -15.81 -18.18 9.64
CA TYR A 488 -17.12 -17.60 9.40
C TYR A 488 -18.25 -18.63 9.37
N GLN A 489 -17.98 -19.86 8.91
CA GLN A 489 -18.96 -20.95 8.92
C GLN A 489 -19.43 -21.31 10.33
N LYS A 490 -18.57 -21.16 11.36
CA LYS A 490 -18.96 -21.38 12.76
C LYS A 490 -20.03 -20.41 13.24
N GLU A 491 -20.13 -19.24 12.60
CA GLU A 491 -21.15 -18.23 12.87
C GLU A 491 -22.38 -18.37 11.95
N GLY A 492 -22.38 -19.38 11.06
CA GLY A 492 -23.49 -19.69 10.16
C GLY A 492 -23.36 -19.13 8.73
N PHE A 493 -22.28 -18.42 8.40
CA PHE A 493 -22.08 -17.88 7.05
C PHE A 493 -21.92 -19.00 6.01
N LYS A 494 -22.52 -18.79 4.83
CA LYS A 494 -22.42 -19.71 3.68
C LYS A 494 -21.69 -19.03 2.53
N VAL A 495 -20.87 -19.79 1.81
CA VAL A 495 -20.19 -19.30 0.59
C VAL A 495 -21.24 -19.09 -0.50
N THR A 496 -21.21 -17.92 -1.15
CA THR A 496 -22.17 -17.50 -2.18
C THR A 496 -21.54 -17.17 -3.52
N SER A 497 -20.21 -17.25 -3.65
CA SER A 497 -19.48 -17.08 -4.91
C SER A 497 -18.45 -18.18 -5.13
N GLU A 498 -18.02 -18.31 -6.38
CA GLU A 498 -16.76 -18.97 -6.69
C GLU A 498 -15.58 -18.19 -6.09
N PRO A 499 -14.43 -18.85 -5.81
CA PRO A 499 -13.22 -18.16 -5.38
C PRO A 499 -12.72 -17.16 -6.43
N PHE A 500 -12.37 -15.96 -5.99
CA PHE A 500 -11.79 -14.90 -6.83
C PHE A 500 -10.49 -14.37 -6.22
N ASP A 501 -9.60 -13.87 -7.07
CA ASP A 501 -8.34 -13.26 -6.63
C ASP A 501 -8.57 -11.80 -6.28
N ASP A 502 -8.21 -11.42 -5.05
CA ASP A 502 -8.14 -10.03 -4.61
C ASP A 502 -6.72 -9.73 -4.13
N ALA A 503 -6.01 -8.95 -4.94
CA ALA A 503 -4.63 -8.52 -4.73
C ALA A 503 -3.62 -9.66 -4.39
N GLY A 504 -3.81 -10.84 -5.00
CA GLY A 504 -2.94 -12.00 -4.84
C GLY A 504 -3.37 -12.96 -3.72
N ILE A 505 -4.52 -12.72 -3.10
CA ILE A 505 -5.10 -13.57 -2.06
C ILE A 505 -6.47 -14.04 -2.53
N MET A 506 -6.68 -15.36 -2.50
CA MET A 506 -7.97 -15.95 -2.90
C MET A 506 -9.04 -15.66 -1.84
N HIS A 507 -10.14 -15.04 -2.27
CA HIS A 507 -11.31 -14.70 -1.48
C HIS A 507 -12.57 -15.38 -2.02
N VAL A 508 -13.62 -15.41 -1.19
CA VAL A 508 -14.99 -15.78 -1.54
C VAL A 508 -15.96 -14.81 -0.90
N ASN A 509 -17.10 -14.57 -1.55
CA ASN A 509 -18.24 -13.92 -0.92
C ASN A 509 -18.95 -14.92 -0.02
N MET A 510 -19.34 -14.46 1.16
CA MET A 510 -20.15 -15.24 2.08
C MET A 510 -21.35 -14.41 2.56
N SER A 511 -22.47 -15.07 2.82
CA SER A 511 -23.63 -14.42 3.43
C SER A 511 -24.27 -15.23 4.55
N LEU A 512 -24.93 -14.51 5.46
CA LEU A 512 -25.75 -15.03 6.55
C LEU A 512 -27.10 -14.32 6.53
N LYS A 513 -28.19 -15.07 6.41
CA LYS A 513 -29.55 -14.52 6.39
C LYS A 513 -30.25 -14.72 7.73
N LYS A 514 -31.13 -13.79 8.07
CA LYS A 514 -31.97 -13.84 9.27
C LYS A 514 -32.79 -15.13 9.29
N GLY A 515 -32.75 -15.86 10.42
CA GLY A 515 -33.51 -17.11 10.61
C GLY A 515 -32.83 -18.40 10.13
N LEU A 516 -31.56 -18.37 9.71
CA LEU A 516 -30.77 -19.56 9.31
C LEU A 516 -29.69 -19.97 10.34
N ARG A 517 -29.78 -19.55 11.60
CA ARG A 517 -28.96 -20.11 12.70
C ARG A 517 -29.63 -21.39 13.18
N ASP A 518 -29.00 -22.54 12.94
CA ASP A 518 -29.37 -23.83 13.54
C ASP A 518 -29.11 -23.84 15.05
#